data_AF-A0A945W1G4-F1
#
_entry.id   AF-A0A945W1G4-F1
#
_cell.length_a   1.000
_cell.length_b   1.000
_cell.length_c   1.000
_cell.angle_alpha   90.00
_cell.angle_beta   90.00
_cell.angle_gamma   90.00
#
_symmetry.space_group_name_H-M   'P 1'
#
loop_
_entity.id
_entity.type
_entity.pdbx_description
1 polymer ?
#
loop_
_entity_poly.entity_id
_entity_poly.type
_entity_poly.pdbx_seq_one_letter_code
_entity_poly.pdbx_strand_id
1 'polypeptide(L)'
;EFLDLGSKVFAVKRYAGDDTESILALFNFTGESAEIILPEEYTGHLVDIITHTKIDSRDLTLDPYQIVWLKKHKESYISGSKI
;
A
#
# COMPACT_ATOMS: atom_id res chain seq x y z
N GLU A 1 7.71 3.30 -10.80
CA GLU A 1 6.64 2.75 -11.67
C GLU A 1 5.32 3.42 -11.30
N PHE A 2 4.48 3.75 -12.28
CA PHE A 2 3.14 4.28 -12.01
C PHE A 2 2.13 3.14 -12.08
N LEU A 3 1.17 3.13 -11.16
CA LEU A 3 0.07 2.17 -11.17
C LEU A 3 -1.20 2.90 -11.60
N ASP A 4 -1.95 2.31 -12.53
CA ASP A 4 -3.27 2.80 -12.89
C ASP A 4 -4.31 2.21 -11.94
N LEU A 5 -4.84 3.03 -11.04
CA LEU A 5 -5.87 2.67 -10.07
C LEU A 5 -7.14 3.50 -10.27
N GLY A 6 -7.35 4.01 -11.49
CA GLY A 6 -8.44 4.91 -11.83
C GLY A 6 -8.08 6.40 -11.73
N SER A 7 -9.04 7.27 -12.07
CA SER A 7 -8.79 8.70 -12.30
C SER A 7 -8.67 9.56 -11.04
N LYS A 8 -9.10 9.05 -9.87
CA LYS A 8 -9.13 9.82 -8.62
C LYS A 8 -7.87 9.67 -7.76
N VAL A 9 -7.08 8.62 -8.00
CA VAL A 9 -5.89 8.30 -7.21
C VAL A 9 -4.67 8.31 -8.09
N PHE A 10 -3.68 9.11 -7.71
CA PHE A 10 -2.35 9.02 -8.27
C PHE A 10 -1.55 7.97 -7.47
N ALA A 11 -0.97 6.99 -8.16
CA ALA A 11 -0.25 5.90 -7.53
C ALA A 11 1.14 5.72 -8.15
N VAL A 12 2.16 5.64 -7.29
CA VAL A 12 3.55 5.44 -7.70
C VAL A 12 4.27 4.47 -6.77
N LYS A 13 4.91 3.47 -7.36
CA LYS A 13 5.81 2.56 -6.68
C LYS A 13 7.25 3.03 -6.81
N ARG A 14 7.94 3.16 -5.69
CA ARG A 14 9.35 3.52 -5.59
C ARG A 14 10.12 2.41 -4.87
N TYR A 15 11.25 2.03 -5.43
CA TYR A 15 12.17 1.07 -4.82
C TYR A 15 13.18 1.80 -3.95
N ALA A 16 13.61 1.14 -2.88
CA ALA A 16 14.78 1.56 -2.12
C ALA A 16 16.03 1.50 -3.01
N GLY A 17 17.10 2.20 -2.64
CA GLY A 17 18.31 2.28 -3.48
C GLY A 17 19.04 0.94 -3.70
N ASP A 18 18.70 -0.08 -2.92
CA ASP A 18 19.21 -1.44 -3.00
C ASP A 18 18.23 -2.43 -3.67
N ASP A 19 17.09 -1.95 -4.16
CA ASP A 19 15.99 -2.70 -4.76
C ASP A 19 15.39 -3.84 -3.88
N THR A 20 15.70 -3.88 -2.58
CA THR A 20 15.22 -4.96 -1.69
C THR A 20 13.83 -4.68 -1.09
N GLU A 21 13.45 -3.41 -1.09
CA GLU A 21 12.18 -2.91 -0.58
C GLU A 21 11.53 -1.92 -1.54
N SER A 22 10.22 -1.74 -1.41
CA SER A 22 9.50 -0.71 -2.15
C SER A 22 8.38 -0.11 -1.32
N ILE A 23 8.01 1.13 -1.66
CA ILE A 23 6.86 1.84 -1.14
C ILE A 23 5.91 2.09 -2.32
N LEU A 24 4.64 1.73 -2.15
CA LEU A 24 3.56 2.18 -2.99
C LEU A 24 2.93 3.43 -2.34
N ALA A 25 3.15 4.60 -2.94
CA ALA A 25 2.56 5.85 -2.49
C ALA A 25 1.27 6.11 -3.26
N LEU A 26 0.19 6.35 -2.52
CA LEU A 26 -1.15 6.63 -3.02
C LEU A 26 -1.57 8.03 -2.60
N PHE A 27 -2.14 8.78 -3.53
CA PHE A 27 -2.58 10.15 -3.30
C PHE A 27 -3.99 10.32 -3.86
N ASN A 28 -4.97 10.60 -3.01
CA ASN A 28 -6.25 11.13 -3.44
C ASN A 28 -6.15 12.66 -3.42
N PHE A 29 -6.22 13.33 -4.57
CA PHE A 29 -6.19 14.81 -4.64
C PHE A 29 -7.59 15.43 -4.76
N THR A 30 -8.64 14.61 -4.64
CA THR A 30 -10.02 15.06 -4.79
C THR A 30 -10.65 15.36 -3.44
N GLY A 31 -11.72 16.16 -3.46
CA GLY A 31 -12.57 16.42 -2.29
C GLY A 31 -13.56 15.30 -1.98
N GLU A 32 -13.44 14.14 -2.63
CA GLU A 32 -14.32 12.99 -2.50
C GLU A 32 -13.52 11.77 -2.04
N SER A 33 -14.17 10.79 -1.43
CA SER A 33 -13.54 9.49 -1.18
C SER A 33 -13.28 8.75 -2.50
N ALA A 34 -12.19 8.00 -2.54
CA ALA A 34 -11.79 7.21 -3.71
C ALA A 34 -11.64 5.74 -3.34
N GLU A 35 -12.45 4.89 -3.97
CA GLU A 35 -12.34 3.44 -3.86
C GLU A 35 -11.38 2.92 -4.93
N ILE A 36 -10.44 2.07 -4.51
CA ILE A 36 -9.45 1.44 -5.39
C ILE A 36 -9.33 -0.04 -5.06
N ILE A 37 -8.90 -0.82 -6.06
CA ILE A 37 -8.54 -2.22 -5.90
C ILE A 37 -7.06 -2.36 -6.24
N LEU A 38 -6.26 -2.77 -5.26
CA LEU A 38 -4.85 -3.03 -5.51
C LEU A 38 -4.66 -4.29 -6.38
N PRO A 39 -3.61 -4.32 -7.23
CA PRO A 39 -3.23 -5.51 -7.98
C PRO A 39 -2.95 -6.74 -7.10
N GLU A 40 -3.05 -7.94 -7.65
CA GLU A 40 -2.94 -9.20 -6.89
C GLU A 40 -1.60 -9.37 -6.18
N GLU A 41 -0.52 -8.80 -6.70
CA GLU A 41 0.79 -8.85 -6.04
C GLU A 41 0.82 -8.09 -4.70
N TYR A 42 -0.19 -7.28 -4.40
CA TYR A 42 -0.37 -6.60 -3.11
C TYR A 42 -1.26 -7.38 -2.14
N THR A 43 -1.45 -8.69 -2.37
CA THR A 43 -2.04 -9.59 -1.39
C THR A 43 -1.11 -9.80 -0.18
N GLY A 44 -1.68 -9.74 1.02
CA GLY A 44 -0.98 -10.01 2.28
C GLY A 44 -0.41 -8.77 2.97
N HIS A 45 -0.35 -8.84 4.30
CA HIS A 45 0.11 -7.84 5.29
C HIS A 45 0.79 -6.59 4.72
N LEU A 46 -0.02 -5.62 4.29
CA LEU A 46 0.48 -4.28 3.99
C LEU A 46 0.47 -3.46 5.27
N VAL A 47 1.37 -2.50 5.36
CA VAL A 47 1.36 -1.50 6.42
C VAL A 47 1.36 -0.13 5.78
N ASP A 48 0.40 0.70 6.18
CA ASP A 48 0.53 2.14 5.99
C ASP A 48 1.58 2.65 6.98
N ILE A 49 2.75 3.03 6.47
CA ILE A 49 3.87 3.45 7.31
C ILE A 49 3.71 4.86 7.88
N ILE A 50 2.73 5.64 7.43
CA ILE A 50 2.43 6.95 8.01
C ILE A 50 1.65 6.76 9.30
N THR A 51 0.56 5.97 9.26
CA THR A 51 -0.32 5.75 10.41
C THR A 51 0.06 4.52 11.25
N HIS A 52 0.96 3.68 10.75
CA HIS A 52 1.31 2.35 11.30
C HIS A 52 0.14 1.35 11.30
N THR A 53 -0.84 1.57 10.42
CA THR A 53 -2.03 0.71 10.31
C THR A 53 -1.74 -0.49 9.43
N LYS A 54 -2.11 -1.69 9.90
CA LYS A 54 -2.07 -2.91 9.10
C LYS A 54 -3.26 -2.95 8.16
N ILE A 55 -3.02 -3.35 6.91
CA ILE A 55 -3.99 -3.43 5.85
C ILE A 55 -3.95 -4.87 5.31
N ASP A 56 -5.04 -5.60 5.55
CA ASP A 56 -5.18 -6.99 5.15
C ASP A 56 -6.14 -7.17 3.94
N SER A 57 -6.55 -6.05 3.31
CA SER A 57 -7.43 -6.01 2.14
C SER A 57 -6.75 -5.33 0.94
N ARG A 58 -7.13 -5.73 -0.28
CA ARG A 58 -6.78 -5.02 -1.52
C ARG A 58 -7.77 -3.92 -1.86
N ASP A 59 -8.99 -4.02 -1.34
CA ASP A 59 -10.03 -3.02 -1.51
C ASP A 59 -9.78 -1.92 -0.47
N LEU A 60 -9.41 -0.74 -0.95
CA LEU A 60 -9.10 0.41 -0.11
C LEU A 60 -10.00 1.58 -0.47
N THR A 61 -10.41 2.31 0.55
CA THR A 61 -11.06 3.61 0.42
C THR A 61 -10.12 4.66 0.97
N LEU A 62 -9.73 5.61 0.11
CA LEU A 62 -8.98 6.79 0.52
C LEU A 62 -9.96 7.93 0.81
N ASP A 63 -9.83 8.55 1.97
CA ASP A 63 -10.56 9.76 2.33
C ASP A 63 -10.18 10.94 1.42
N PRO A 64 -11.01 11.99 1.35
CA PRO A 64 -10.66 13.23 0.64
C PRO A 64 -9.28 13.74 1.04
N TYR A 65 -8.43 14.01 0.05
CA TYR A 65 -7.07 14.52 0.24
C TYR A 65 -6.10 13.58 0.99
N GLN A 66 -6.45 12.30 1.19
CA GLN A 66 -5.61 11.37 1.94
C GLN A 66 -4.36 10.95 1.14
N ILE A 67 -3.25 10.81 1.86
CA ILE A 67 -1.99 10.22 1.39
C ILE A 67 -1.74 8.95 2.20
N VAL A 68 -1.43 7.86 1.50
CA VAL A 68 -1.16 6.54 2.11
C VAL A 68 0.12 5.98 1.53
N TRP A 69 1.05 5.52 2.37
CA TRP A 69 2.30 4.90 1.93
C TRP A 69 2.32 3.44 2.36
N LEU A 70 2.13 2.56 1.39
CA LEU A 70 2.04 1.12 1.62
C LEU A 70 3.40 0.46 1.47
N LYS A 71 3.78 -0.30 2.50
CA LYS A 71 4.93 -1.19 2.48
C LYS A 71 4.46 -2.62 2.74
N LYS A 72 5.00 -3.58 1.99
CA LYS A 72 4.81 -5.01 2.33
C LYS A 72 5.50 -5.31 3.65
N HIS A 73 4.75 -5.82 4.62
CA HIS A 73 5.31 -6.36 5.83
C HIS A 73 5.85 -7.76 5.52
N LYS A 74 7.18 -7.94 5.55
CA LYS A 74 7.76 -9.27 5.60
C LYS A 74 7.43 -9.83 6.98
N GLU A 75 6.46 -10.73 7.09
CA GLU A 75 6.45 -11.62 8.25
C GLU A 75 7.78 -12.35 8.22
N SER A 76 8.64 -12.03 9.19
CA SER A 76 9.82 -12.84 9.45
C SER A 76 9.32 -14.20 9.92
N TYR A 77 9.25 -15.15 8.99
CA TYR A 77 9.16 -16.56 9.35
C TYR A 77 10.37 -16.88 10.22
N ILE A 78 10.17 -16.96 11.53
CA ILE A 78 11.08 -17.73 12.38
C ILE A 78 10.85 -19.17 11.95
N SER A 79 11.83 -19.76 11.25
CA SER A 79 11.80 -21.18 10.92
C SER A 79 11.72 -21.97 12.23
N GLY A 80 10.52 -22.44 12.57
CA GLY A 80 10.25 -23.29 13.71
C GLY A 80 10.06 -22.54 15.03
N SER A 81 8.82 -22.12 15.32
CA SER A 81 8.12 -22.51 16.56
C SER A 81 6.71 -21.94 16.56
N LYS A 82 5.75 -22.86 16.60
CA LYS A 82 4.35 -22.61 16.95
C LYS A 82 4.31 -22.45 18.46
N ILE A 83 3.72 -21.38 18.98
CA ILE A 83 3.22 -21.32 20.36
C ILE A 83 1.70 -21.30 20.27
#